data_AF-A0A2G8CTR7-F1
#
_entry.id   AF-A0A2G8CTR7-F1
#
_cell.length_a   1.000
_cell.length_b   1.000
_cell.length_c   1.000
_cell.angle_alpha   90.00
_cell.angle_beta   90.00
_cell.angle_gamma   90.00
#
_symmetry.space_group_name_H-M   'P 1'
#
loop_
_entity.id
_entity.type
_entity.pdbx_description
1 polymer ?
#
loop_
_entity_poly.entity_id
_entity_poly.type
_entity_poly.pdbx_seq_one_letter_code
_entity_poly.pdbx_strand_id
1 'polypeptide(L)'
;MTSNTPNGHLGDDEHLAVLGYEGKFDRSMSLWANFALGFTYLSPLVGVYSLLAVALSTGGPPSIWWIVIVACGQLLVSLVFGEIVSQYPIHGGIYPWARRLWGRRYAWLAAWVYIWAMIVTITSVAEFGSGFVTSLLGIELTPEATLFTALGLLLLALAINFSGTRWLARIARIGLAAELIGVIGLGLYLLIFQRKHDFSVFFDTMGTAGDGSYLPVFLASALAGLFLFYGFEACGDVAEEVSDPARRIPRAMMMTIFVGAISALFSFGGYVLAAPNLEDIVAGKVADPIPSILDATLGPVGAKLFLIIAILAFISCVLSLQAAASRLLYSFARDGMLPGHTWLSKVSERSKVPTNALIVACTVPALICVLIYFNDGILVAVTSFAILGIYLSFQMVVLASLRQRFKGWKPAGPFSLGGAGTAVNVVALAYGLFAMYLLAKPGETGEFFADYVVLIGLAVVLVTGLVYLFVARPDRKSDAPQGDAIAVSDEIRRRTGAVKTQ
;
A
#
# COMPACT_ATOMS: atom_id res chain seq x y z
N MET A 1 43.94 3.04 2.61
CA MET A 1 43.60 2.47 3.93
C MET A 1 42.35 1.64 3.75
N THR A 2 42.49 0.32 3.73
CA THR A 2 41.38 -0.65 3.60
C THR A 2 40.69 -0.77 4.95
N SER A 3 39.53 -0.13 5.11
CA SER A 3 38.66 -0.36 6.26
C SER A 3 38.03 -1.75 6.13
N ASN A 4 38.71 -2.77 6.67
CA ASN A 4 38.08 -4.06 6.88
C ASN A 4 36.94 -3.86 7.89
N THR A 5 35.70 -3.76 7.40
CA THR A 5 34.51 -3.81 8.23
C THR A 5 34.45 -5.18 8.92
N PRO A 6 34.47 -5.26 10.26
CA PRO A 6 34.62 -6.53 10.98
C PRO A 6 33.46 -7.54 10.80
N ASN A 7 32.36 -7.16 10.13
CA ASN A 7 31.14 -7.97 10.06
C ASN A 7 30.77 -8.49 8.66
N GLY A 8 31.65 -8.37 7.64
CA GLY A 8 31.35 -8.88 6.28
C GLY A 8 30.20 -8.15 5.56
N HIS A 9 29.87 -6.92 5.99
CA HIS A 9 28.92 -6.02 5.34
C HIS A 9 29.33 -4.56 5.53
N LEU A 10 28.86 -3.68 4.64
CA LEU A 10 29.15 -2.24 4.70
C LEU A 10 28.46 -1.59 5.92
N GLY A 11 29.08 -0.55 6.47
CA GLY A 11 28.38 0.39 7.33
C GLY A 11 27.38 1.24 6.52
N ASP A 12 26.34 1.75 7.16
CA ASP A 12 25.23 2.42 6.46
C ASP A 12 25.68 3.62 5.60
N ASP A 13 26.64 4.43 6.06
CA ASP A 13 27.20 5.56 5.29
C ASP A 13 28.06 5.09 4.12
N GLU A 14 28.84 4.03 4.32
CA GLU A 14 29.65 3.43 3.28
C GLU A 14 28.77 2.81 2.18
N HIS A 15 27.65 2.19 2.57
CA HIS A 15 26.67 1.65 1.65
C HIS A 15 26.03 2.76 0.80
N LEU A 16 25.59 3.87 1.40
CA LEU A 16 25.08 5.01 0.64
C LEU A 16 26.14 5.61 -0.29
N ALA A 17 27.40 5.69 0.16
CA ALA A 17 28.49 6.21 -0.65
C ALA A 17 28.75 5.33 -1.90
N VAL A 18 28.68 4.00 -1.78
CA VAL A 18 28.73 3.08 -2.94
C VAL A 18 27.58 3.33 -3.91
N LEU A 19 26.44 3.78 -3.39
CA LEU A 19 25.28 4.16 -4.18
C LEU A 19 25.38 5.60 -4.71
N GLY A 20 26.44 6.35 -4.43
CA GLY A 20 26.59 7.73 -4.89
C GLY A 20 25.64 8.71 -4.20
N TYR A 21 25.24 8.43 -2.96
CA TYR A 21 24.44 9.31 -2.12
C TYR A 21 25.18 9.65 -0.83
N GLU A 22 24.90 10.85 -0.30
CA GLU A 22 25.32 11.27 1.04
C GLU A 22 24.12 11.21 1.98
N GLY A 23 24.33 10.76 3.22
CA GLY A 23 23.29 10.69 4.24
C GLY A 23 22.84 12.09 4.67
N LYS A 24 21.63 12.49 4.26
CA LYS A 24 21.02 13.79 4.64
C LYS A 24 19.93 13.66 5.71
N PHE A 25 19.47 12.45 5.99
CA PHE A 25 18.41 12.16 6.95
C PHE A 25 18.98 11.62 8.26
N ASP A 26 18.28 11.88 9.36
CA ASP A 26 18.61 11.34 10.67
C ASP A 26 18.11 9.89 10.78
N ARG A 27 19.03 8.94 10.99
CA ARG A 27 18.76 7.50 11.06
C ARG A 27 18.23 7.07 12.43
N SER A 28 17.17 7.70 12.88
CA SER A 28 16.58 7.48 14.21
C SER A 28 15.50 6.39 14.24
N MET A 29 15.01 5.94 13.08
CA MET A 29 13.90 4.98 13.00
C MET A 29 14.38 3.55 13.30
N SER A 30 13.73 2.91 14.28
CA SER A 30 13.96 1.52 14.66
C SER A 30 13.20 0.54 13.77
N LEU A 31 13.49 -0.77 13.88
CA LEU A 31 12.71 -1.81 13.21
C LEU A 31 11.20 -1.69 13.51
N TRP A 32 10.86 -1.48 14.78
CA TRP A 32 9.47 -1.37 15.22
C TRP A 32 8.77 -0.12 14.72
N ALA A 33 9.48 1.01 14.65
CA ALA A 33 8.93 2.22 14.06
C ALA A 33 8.71 2.07 12.54
N ASN A 34 9.61 1.38 11.85
CA ASN A 34 9.45 1.09 10.41
C ASN A 34 8.32 0.09 10.15
N PHE A 35 8.22 -0.98 10.94
CA PHE A 35 7.10 -1.91 10.91
C PHE A 35 5.77 -1.20 11.21
N ALA A 36 5.74 -0.32 12.22
CA ALA A 36 4.56 0.47 12.55
C ALA A 36 4.10 1.32 11.36
N LEU A 37 5.03 1.99 10.68
CA LEU A 37 4.72 2.77 9.47
C LEU A 37 4.13 1.90 8.36
N GLY A 38 4.75 0.75 8.07
CA GLY A 38 4.23 -0.18 7.07
C GLY A 38 2.87 -0.75 7.46
N PHE A 39 2.67 -1.08 8.74
CA PHE A 39 1.42 -1.63 9.25
C PHE A 39 0.28 -0.61 9.21
N THR A 40 0.51 0.65 9.62
CA THR A 40 -0.52 1.69 9.56
C THR A 40 -0.82 2.15 8.14
N TYR A 41 0.12 2.00 7.21
CA TYR A 41 -0.17 2.18 5.78
C TYR A 41 -1.05 1.04 5.28
N LEU A 42 -0.63 -0.22 5.47
CA LEU A 42 -1.37 -1.40 5.00
C LEU A 42 -2.76 -1.48 5.64
N SER A 43 -2.85 -1.13 6.93
CA SER A 43 -4.04 -1.05 7.77
C SER A 43 -5.10 -2.14 7.49
N PRO A 44 -4.92 -3.34 8.07
CA PRO A 44 -5.88 -4.45 7.92
C PRO A 44 -7.30 -4.08 8.35
N LEU A 45 -7.43 -3.22 9.37
CA LEU A 45 -8.71 -2.70 9.83
C LEU A 45 -9.41 -1.96 8.70
N VAL A 46 -8.74 -0.93 8.16
CA VAL A 46 -9.28 -0.07 7.11
C VAL A 46 -9.60 -0.89 5.87
N GLY A 47 -8.73 -1.81 5.45
CA GLY A 47 -8.96 -2.63 4.28
C GLY A 47 -10.17 -3.56 4.41
N VAL A 48 -10.32 -4.25 5.56
CA VAL A 48 -11.51 -5.09 5.82
C VAL A 48 -12.74 -4.20 5.84
N TYR A 49 -12.68 -3.06 6.51
CA TYR A 49 -13.83 -2.20 6.73
C TYR A 49 -14.34 -1.56 5.45
N SER A 50 -13.42 -1.16 4.58
CA SER A 50 -13.72 -0.53 3.30
C SER A 50 -14.43 -1.46 2.33
N LEU A 51 -14.11 -2.77 2.37
CA LEU A 51 -14.55 -3.71 1.33
C LEU A 51 -15.27 -4.95 1.86
N LEU A 52 -15.62 -5.01 3.15
CA LEU A 52 -16.39 -6.14 3.71
C LEU A 52 -17.71 -6.34 2.97
N ALA A 53 -18.45 -5.25 2.75
CA ALA A 53 -19.74 -5.29 2.04
C ALA A 53 -19.57 -5.83 0.61
N VAL A 54 -18.59 -5.29 -0.13
CA VAL A 54 -18.27 -5.73 -1.50
C VAL A 54 -17.84 -7.20 -1.52
N ALA A 55 -16.99 -7.62 -0.58
CA ALA A 55 -16.49 -8.98 -0.48
C ALA A 55 -17.63 -9.99 -0.27
N LEU A 56 -18.52 -9.70 0.68
CA LEU A 56 -19.63 -10.59 1.04
C LEU A 56 -20.74 -10.58 0.00
N SER A 57 -21.10 -9.42 -0.56
CA SER A 57 -22.13 -9.35 -1.61
C SER A 57 -21.67 -9.95 -2.94
N THR A 58 -20.37 -9.91 -3.22
CA THR A 58 -19.81 -10.50 -4.44
C THR A 58 -19.51 -11.98 -4.26
N GLY A 59 -18.66 -12.32 -3.29
CA GLY A 59 -18.11 -13.67 -3.13
C GLY A 59 -18.74 -14.50 -2.01
N GLY A 60 -19.60 -13.89 -1.18
CA GLY A 60 -20.10 -14.54 0.03
C GLY A 60 -18.99 -14.73 1.07
N PRO A 61 -19.29 -15.42 2.18
CA PRO A 61 -18.31 -15.71 3.23
C PRO A 61 -16.98 -16.35 2.77
N PRO A 62 -16.93 -17.22 1.73
CA PRO A 62 -15.66 -17.79 1.27
C PRO A 62 -14.70 -16.77 0.65
N SER A 63 -15.13 -15.53 0.40
CA SER A 63 -14.23 -14.44 -0.03
C SER A 63 -13.08 -14.20 0.97
N ILE A 64 -13.21 -14.63 2.24
CA ILE A 64 -12.14 -14.60 3.24
C ILE A 64 -10.83 -15.25 2.74
N TRP A 65 -10.91 -16.26 1.87
CA TRP A 65 -9.74 -16.97 1.35
C TRP A 65 -8.84 -16.08 0.49
N TRP A 66 -9.36 -14.99 -0.07
CA TRP A 66 -8.53 -13.98 -0.73
C TRP A 66 -7.52 -13.34 0.21
N ILE A 67 -7.82 -13.24 1.50
CA ILE A 67 -6.87 -12.72 2.49
C ILE A 67 -5.61 -13.59 2.51
N VAL A 68 -5.77 -14.92 2.51
CA VAL A 68 -4.66 -15.87 2.51
C VAL A 68 -3.93 -15.87 1.17
N ILE A 69 -4.67 -15.94 0.06
CA ILE A 69 -4.10 -16.00 -1.30
C ILE A 69 -3.24 -14.76 -1.58
N VAL A 70 -3.78 -13.56 -1.29
CA VAL A 70 -3.09 -12.30 -1.53
C VAL A 70 -1.94 -12.11 -0.55
N ALA A 71 -2.08 -12.46 0.73
CA ALA A 71 -0.98 -12.40 1.68
C ALA A 71 0.20 -13.28 1.24
N CYS A 72 -0.06 -14.51 0.77
CA CYS A 72 0.98 -15.38 0.24
C CYS A 72 1.63 -14.80 -1.02
N GLY A 73 0.84 -14.28 -1.95
CA GLY A 73 1.34 -13.65 -3.17
C GLY A 73 2.19 -12.41 -2.90
N GLN A 74 1.73 -11.53 -2.01
CA GLN A 74 2.45 -10.31 -1.62
C GLN A 74 3.68 -10.61 -0.78
N LEU A 75 3.70 -11.70 -0.01
CA LEU A 75 4.91 -12.14 0.67
C LEU A 75 6.01 -12.50 -0.34
N LEU A 76 5.68 -13.12 -1.47
CA LEU A 76 6.64 -13.37 -2.56
C LEU A 76 7.17 -12.06 -3.15
N VAL A 77 6.30 -11.07 -3.38
CA VAL A 77 6.71 -9.73 -3.86
C VAL A 77 7.61 -9.05 -2.82
N SER A 78 7.25 -9.13 -1.53
CA SER A 78 8.04 -8.59 -0.42
C SER A 78 9.40 -9.25 -0.27
N LEU A 79 9.53 -10.56 -0.53
CA LEU A 79 10.82 -11.23 -0.56
C LEU A 79 11.72 -10.68 -1.69
N VAL A 80 11.15 -10.44 -2.87
CA VAL A 80 11.88 -9.82 -3.99
C VAL A 80 12.28 -8.38 -3.64
N PHE A 81 11.35 -7.59 -3.10
CA PHE A 81 11.62 -6.21 -2.67
C PHE A 81 12.64 -6.16 -1.54
N GLY A 82 12.59 -7.11 -0.60
CA GLY A 82 13.54 -7.27 0.48
C GLY A 82 14.97 -7.41 -0.04
N GLU A 83 15.20 -8.25 -1.05
CA GLU A 83 16.54 -8.41 -1.65
C GLU A 83 16.99 -7.14 -2.38
N ILE A 84 16.06 -6.45 -3.05
CA ILE A 84 16.33 -5.18 -3.76
C ILE A 84 16.67 -4.07 -2.77
N VAL A 85 15.86 -3.83 -1.74
CA VAL A 85 16.10 -2.77 -0.74
C VAL A 85 17.32 -3.09 0.14
N SER A 86 17.61 -4.37 0.36
CA SER A 86 18.85 -4.77 1.02
C SER A 86 20.08 -4.38 0.21
N GLN A 87 19.99 -4.35 -1.12
CA GLN A 87 21.05 -3.83 -1.98
C GLN A 87 21.00 -2.31 -2.16
N TYR A 88 19.80 -1.72 -2.22
CA TYR A 88 19.55 -0.31 -2.49
C TYR A 88 18.69 0.34 -1.38
N PRO A 89 19.21 0.52 -0.15
CA PRO A 89 18.50 1.18 0.94
C PRO A 89 18.49 2.70 0.74
N ILE A 90 17.83 3.16 -0.32
CA ILE A 90 17.76 4.57 -0.75
C ILE A 90 16.32 5.07 -0.60
N HIS A 91 16.17 6.33 -0.21
CA HIS A 91 14.86 6.94 -0.01
C HIS A 91 14.04 7.04 -1.32
N GLY A 92 12.73 6.79 -1.23
CA GLY A 92 11.78 6.83 -2.35
C GLY A 92 11.43 5.48 -3.00
N GLY A 93 11.89 4.37 -2.43
CA GLY A 93 11.38 3.02 -2.70
C GLY A 93 11.41 2.60 -4.16
N ILE A 94 10.23 2.40 -4.75
CA ILE A 94 10.03 1.85 -6.11
C ILE A 94 10.84 2.60 -7.17
N TYR A 95 10.92 3.93 -7.06
CA TYR A 95 11.59 4.76 -8.04
C TYR A 95 13.10 4.49 -8.16
N PRO A 96 13.93 4.66 -7.10
CA PRO A 96 15.36 4.36 -7.18
C PRO A 96 15.63 2.89 -7.50
N TRP A 97 14.81 1.95 -7.02
CA TRP A 97 14.94 0.52 -7.34
C TRP A 97 14.79 0.27 -8.84
N ALA A 98 13.70 0.73 -9.45
CA ALA A 98 13.48 0.60 -10.89
C ALA A 98 14.58 1.29 -11.71
N ARG A 99 15.11 2.42 -11.21
CA ARG A 99 16.17 3.18 -11.87
C ARG A 99 17.50 2.42 -11.92
N ARG A 100 17.88 1.77 -10.81
CA ARG A 100 19.09 0.93 -10.73
C ARG A 100 18.95 -0.36 -11.52
N LEU A 101 17.77 -0.98 -11.48
CA LEU A 101 17.53 -2.27 -12.13
C LEU A 101 17.29 -2.17 -13.63
N TRP A 102 16.68 -1.09 -14.14
CA TRP A 102 16.34 -0.98 -15.56
C TRP A 102 16.89 0.27 -16.24
N GLY A 103 16.68 1.43 -15.64
CA GLY A 103 17.08 2.73 -16.19
C GLY A 103 16.02 3.83 -15.98
N ARG A 104 16.40 5.07 -16.29
CA ARG A 104 15.61 6.28 -16.02
C ARG A 104 14.18 6.26 -16.56
N ARG A 105 13.97 5.93 -17.84
CA ARG A 105 12.62 5.98 -18.46
C ARG A 105 11.66 4.97 -17.85
N TYR A 106 12.14 3.77 -17.56
CA TYR A 106 11.35 2.72 -16.95
C TYR A 106 10.99 3.06 -15.51
N ALA A 107 11.97 3.56 -14.75
CA ALA A 107 11.74 4.07 -13.41
C ALA A 107 10.78 5.25 -13.37
N TRP A 108 10.87 6.13 -14.39
CA TRP A 108 9.99 7.27 -14.52
C TRP A 108 8.53 6.81 -14.69
N LEU A 109 8.27 5.88 -15.60
CA LEU A 109 6.92 5.36 -15.81
C LEU A 109 6.39 4.61 -14.58
N ALA A 110 7.22 3.77 -13.96
CA ALA A 110 6.85 3.02 -12.75
C ALA A 110 6.44 3.96 -11.61
N ALA A 111 7.21 5.01 -11.38
CA ALA A 111 6.93 5.99 -10.34
C ALA A 111 5.76 6.92 -10.71
N TRP A 112 5.59 7.28 -11.98
CA TRP A 112 4.45 8.08 -12.45
C TRP A 112 3.12 7.37 -12.18
N VAL A 113 3.02 6.08 -12.56
CA VAL A 113 1.84 5.26 -12.25
C VAL A 113 1.65 5.14 -10.74
N TYR A 114 2.73 4.91 -10.00
CA TYR A 114 2.67 4.74 -8.54
C TYR A 114 2.17 6.00 -7.81
N ILE A 115 2.60 7.19 -8.23
CA ILE A 115 2.16 8.48 -7.66
C ILE A 115 0.64 8.63 -7.81
N TRP A 116 0.11 8.41 -9.02
CA TRP A 116 -1.33 8.52 -9.27
C TRP A 116 -2.12 7.47 -8.50
N ALA A 117 -1.61 6.24 -8.47
CA ALA A 117 -2.22 5.16 -7.73
C ALA A 117 -2.29 5.48 -6.23
N MET A 118 -1.20 6.01 -5.63
CA MET A 118 -1.18 6.48 -4.24
C MET A 118 -2.17 7.63 -3.98
N ILE A 119 -2.23 8.64 -4.86
CA ILE A 119 -3.15 9.77 -4.75
C ILE A 119 -4.60 9.28 -4.74
N VAL A 120 -4.94 8.35 -5.63
CA VAL A 120 -6.27 7.77 -5.67
C VAL A 120 -6.54 6.92 -4.43
N THR A 121 -5.58 6.13 -3.94
CA THR A 121 -5.73 5.38 -2.69
C THR A 121 -6.01 6.28 -1.49
N ILE A 122 -5.32 7.43 -1.37
CA ILE A 122 -5.59 8.43 -0.31
C ILE A 122 -7.05 8.88 -0.36
N THR A 123 -7.56 9.12 -1.58
CA THR A 123 -8.96 9.50 -1.82
C THR A 123 -9.90 8.39 -1.36
N SER A 124 -9.69 7.17 -1.87
CA SER A 124 -10.53 6.01 -1.54
C SER A 124 -10.63 5.77 -0.03
N VAL A 125 -9.49 5.80 0.69
CA VAL A 125 -9.48 5.58 2.14
C VAL A 125 -10.24 6.68 2.89
N ALA A 126 -10.12 7.95 2.47
CA ALA A 126 -10.87 9.05 3.07
C ALA A 126 -12.38 8.92 2.82
N GLU A 127 -12.77 8.54 1.60
CA GLU A 127 -14.16 8.26 1.21
C GLU A 127 -14.75 7.09 1.99
N PHE A 128 -14.04 5.95 2.13
CA PHE A 128 -14.53 4.85 2.96
C PHE A 128 -14.63 5.22 4.44
N GLY A 129 -13.69 6.02 4.94
CA GLY A 129 -13.72 6.52 6.32
C GLY A 129 -14.91 7.44 6.61
N SER A 130 -15.46 8.11 5.60
CA SER A 130 -16.61 9.02 5.73
C SER A 130 -17.84 8.32 6.32
N GLY A 131 -18.14 7.10 5.88
CA GLY A 131 -19.30 6.33 6.36
C GLY A 131 -19.23 5.99 7.85
N PHE A 132 -18.03 5.76 8.37
CA PHE A 132 -17.83 5.55 9.81
C PHE A 132 -18.02 6.84 10.61
N VAL A 133 -17.61 7.99 10.05
CA VAL A 133 -17.82 9.30 10.68
C VAL A 133 -19.30 9.67 10.71
N THR A 134 -20.01 9.50 9.60
CA THR A 134 -21.47 9.79 9.53
C THR A 134 -22.25 8.85 10.44
N SER A 135 -21.92 7.56 10.46
CA SER A 135 -22.51 6.57 11.37
C SER A 135 -22.30 6.93 12.85
N LEU A 136 -21.09 7.35 13.25
CA LEU A 136 -20.80 7.77 14.63
C LEU A 136 -21.65 8.99 15.03
N LEU A 137 -21.82 9.94 14.12
CA LEU A 137 -22.55 11.18 14.35
C LEU A 137 -24.07 11.03 14.19
N GLY A 138 -24.55 9.89 13.67
CA GLY A 138 -25.95 9.68 13.34
C GLY A 138 -26.44 10.57 12.18
N ILE A 139 -25.54 10.90 11.25
CA ILE A 139 -25.84 11.69 10.05
C ILE A 139 -26.20 10.72 8.93
N GLU A 140 -27.25 11.04 8.17
CA GLU A 140 -27.63 10.26 6.99
C GLU A 140 -26.52 10.29 5.93
N LEU A 141 -26.22 9.13 5.35
CA LEU A 141 -25.18 8.99 4.34
C LEU A 141 -25.66 9.57 3.00
N THR A 142 -25.35 10.85 2.80
CA THR A 142 -25.63 11.61 1.58
C THR A 142 -24.31 11.95 0.86
N PRO A 143 -24.31 12.17 -0.47
CA PRO A 143 -23.10 12.57 -1.19
C PRO A 143 -22.40 13.79 -0.57
N GLU A 144 -23.16 14.77 -0.08
CA GLU A 144 -22.63 15.95 0.59
C GLU A 144 -21.96 15.59 1.92
N ALA A 145 -22.61 14.76 2.75
CA ALA A 145 -22.03 14.31 4.02
C ALA A 145 -20.73 13.52 3.80
N THR A 146 -20.72 12.63 2.81
CA THR A 146 -19.53 11.86 2.40
C THR A 146 -18.41 12.81 1.98
N LEU A 147 -18.67 13.76 1.08
CA LEU A 147 -17.67 14.72 0.61
C LEU A 147 -17.09 15.55 1.76
N PHE A 148 -17.94 16.19 2.58
CA PHE A 148 -17.46 17.08 3.64
C PHE A 148 -16.68 16.35 4.73
N THR A 149 -17.10 15.13 5.08
CA THR A 149 -16.39 14.33 6.09
C THR A 149 -15.08 13.75 5.54
N ALA A 150 -15.05 13.29 4.28
CA ALA A 150 -13.81 12.87 3.61
C ALA A 150 -12.79 14.02 3.51
N LEU A 151 -13.23 15.22 3.11
CA LEU A 151 -12.39 16.43 3.12
C LEU A 151 -11.91 16.78 4.53
N GLY A 152 -12.76 16.64 5.55
CA GLY A 152 -12.40 16.82 6.95
C GLY A 152 -11.29 15.86 7.41
N LEU A 153 -11.39 14.57 7.05
CA LEU A 153 -10.36 13.57 7.33
C LEU A 153 -9.03 13.90 6.64
N LEU A 154 -9.06 14.28 5.36
CA LEU A 154 -7.88 14.68 4.59
C LEU A 154 -7.17 15.90 5.20
N LEU A 155 -7.94 16.93 5.55
CA LEU A 155 -7.43 18.17 6.15
C LEU A 155 -6.87 17.93 7.55
N LEU A 156 -7.53 17.09 8.35
CA LEU A 156 -7.04 16.72 9.68
C LEU A 156 -5.70 15.96 9.58
N ALA A 157 -5.61 14.98 8.68
CA ALA A 157 -4.37 14.27 8.41
C ALA A 157 -3.25 15.20 7.92
N LEU A 158 -3.57 16.16 7.04
CA LEU A 158 -2.62 17.17 6.57
C LEU A 158 -2.10 18.05 7.72
N ALA A 159 -3.00 18.55 8.57
CA ALA A 159 -2.64 19.39 9.71
C ALA A 159 -1.72 18.65 10.69
N ILE A 160 -1.99 17.36 10.93
CA ILE A 160 -1.15 16.50 11.75
C ILE A 160 0.24 16.32 11.10
N ASN A 161 0.29 16.05 9.78
CA ASN A 161 1.55 15.90 9.07
C ASN A 161 2.43 17.16 9.13
N PHE A 162 1.84 18.36 9.15
CA PHE A 162 2.59 19.62 9.33
C PHE A 162 3.19 19.79 10.73
N SER A 163 2.65 19.13 11.75
CA SER A 163 3.14 19.22 13.14
C SER A 163 4.54 18.59 13.32
N GLY A 164 5.07 17.94 12.28
CA GLY A 164 6.43 17.43 12.22
C GLY A 164 6.57 15.99 12.69
N THR A 165 7.74 15.41 12.41
CA THR A 165 8.03 13.97 12.57
C THR A 165 7.78 13.43 13.98
N ARG A 166 7.98 14.24 15.03
CA ARG A 166 7.73 13.81 16.43
C ARG A 166 6.25 13.58 16.74
N TRP A 167 5.37 14.46 16.25
CA TRP A 167 3.93 14.31 16.44
C TRP A 167 3.36 13.22 15.54
N LEU A 168 3.85 13.15 14.30
CA LEU A 168 3.55 12.06 13.37
C LEU A 168 3.88 10.69 14.00
N ALA A 169 5.06 10.52 14.58
CA ALA A 169 5.45 9.28 15.24
C ALA A 169 4.66 8.95 16.52
N ARG A 170 4.08 9.96 17.21
CA ARG A 170 3.17 9.71 18.34
C ARG A 170 1.80 9.25 17.85
N ILE A 171 1.25 9.94 16.87
CA ILE A 171 -0.09 9.64 16.33
C ILE A 171 -0.08 8.32 15.59
N ALA A 172 0.97 8.01 14.82
CA ALA A 172 1.13 6.70 14.19
C ALA A 172 1.18 5.55 15.23
N ARG A 173 1.79 5.76 16.41
CA ARG A 173 1.77 4.77 17.50
C ARG A 173 0.38 4.59 18.10
N ILE A 174 -0.37 5.67 18.27
CA ILE A 174 -1.77 5.62 18.73
C ILE A 174 -2.64 4.91 17.70
N GLY A 175 -2.47 5.25 16.41
CA GLY A 175 -3.16 4.63 15.29
C GLY A 175 -2.86 3.13 15.20
N LEU A 176 -1.59 2.72 15.29
CA LEU A 176 -1.21 1.32 15.38
C LEU A 176 -1.88 0.60 16.55
N ALA A 177 -1.90 1.22 17.74
CA ALA A 177 -2.57 0.64 18.90
C ALA A 177 -4.07 0.51 18.68
N ALA A 178 -4.71 1.54 18.11
CA ALA A 178 -6.13 1.53 17.75
C ALA A 178 -6.44 0.43 16.71
N GLU A 179 -5.60 0.25 15.71
CA GLU A 179 -5.73 -0.82 14.72
C GLU A 179 -5.59 -2.21 15.37
N LEU A 180 -4.56 -2.43 16.18
CA LEU A 180 -4.38 -3.74 16.84
C LEU A 180 -5.52 -4.05 17.81
N ILE A 181 -6.02 -3.05 18.54
CA ILE A 181 -7.20 -3.21 19.43
C ILE A 181 -8.46 -3.49 18.60
N GLY A 182 -8.70 -2.71 17.54
CA GLY A 182 -9.89 -2.83 16.69
C GLY A 182 -9.89 -4.08 15.81
N VAL A 183 -8.74 -4.64 15.49
CA VAL A 183 -8.63 -5.85 14.67
C VAL A 183 -8.54 -7.10 15.52
N ILE A 184 -7.52 -7.17 16.39
CA ILE A 184 -7.25 -8.39 17.17
C ILE A 184 -8.16 -8.41 18.39
N GLY A 185 -8.25 -7.31 19.13
CA GLY A 185 -9.07 -7.24 20.34
C GLY A 185 -10.55 -7.45 20.05
N LEU A 186 -11.14 -6.64 19.17
CA LEU A 186 -12.54 -6.78 18.78
C LEU A 186 -12.80 -8.05 17.97
N GLY A 187 -11.93 -8.41 17.02
CA GLY A 187 -12.10 -9.64 16.24
C GLY A 187 -12.14 -10.88 17.13
N LEU A 188 -11.24 -10.99 18.12
CA LEU A 188 -11.27 -12.05 19.14
C LEU A 188 -12.51 -11.97 20.02
N TYR A 189 -12.90 -10.77 20.46
CA TYR A 189 -14.11 -10.60 21.26
C TYR A 189 -15.35 -11.11 20.52
N LEU A 190 -15.54 -10.68 19.27
CA LEU A 190 -16.65 -11.11 18.42
C LEU A 190 -16.61 -12.63 18.21
N LEU A 191 -15.43 -13.18 17.93
CA LEU A 191 -15.22 -14.62 17.71
C LEU A 191 -15.55 -15.47 18.95
N ILE A 192 -15.17 -15.02 20.14
CA ILE A 192 -15.31 -15.80 21.37
C ILE A 192 -16.69 -15.64 22.00
N PHE A 193 -17.23 -14.42 22.00
CA PHE A 193 -18.43 -14.09 22.79
C PHE A 193 -19.68 -13.79 21.96
N GLN A 194 -19.55 -13.41 20.69
CA GLN A 194 -20.68 -12.98 19.86
C GLN A 194 -20.91 -13.85 18.62
N ARG A 195 -20.20 -14.97 18.49
CA ARG A 195 -20.33 -15.90 17.37
C ARG A 195 -21.77 -16.42 17.22
N LYS A 196 -22.36 -16.19 16.05
CA LYS A 196 -23.68 -16.66 15.62
C LYS A 196 -23.62 -17.77 14.57
N HIS A 197 -22.53 -17.83 13.80
CA HIS A 197 -22.32 -18.83 12.75
C HIS A 197 -21.17 -19.78 13.08
N ASP A 198 -21.22 -21.00 12.53
CA ASP A 198 -20.12 -21.95 12.59
C ASP A 198 -19.05 -21.66 11.53
N PHE A 199 -17.83 -22.16 11.73
CA PHE A 199 -16.72 -21.96 10.78
C PHE A 199 -16.98 -22.54 9.38
N SER A 200 -17.93 -23.46 9.24
CA SER A 200 -18.37 -23.98 7.94
C SER A 200 -18.91 -22.88 7.02
N VAL A 201 -19.35 -21.75 7.58
CA VAL A 201 -19.86 -20.61 6.81
C VAL A 201 -18.84 -20.13 5.76
N PHE A 202 -17.53 -20.20 6.04
CA PHE A 202 -16.47 -19.80 5.10
C PHE A 202 -16.29 -20.73 3.90
N PHE A 203 -17.11 -21.78 3.80
CA PHE A 203 -17.22 -22.66 2.64
C PHE A 203 -18.63 -22.66 2.04
N ASP A 204 -19.55 -21.93 2.65
CA ASP A 204 -20.91 -21.75 2.16
C ASP A 204 -20.98 -20.46 1.34
N THR A 205 -21.27 -20.61 0.05
CA THR A 205 -21.39 -19.48 -0.89
C THR A 205 -22.62 -18.63 -0.62
N MET A 206 -23.58 -19.12 0.17
CA MET A 206 -24.86 -18.46 0.47
C MET A 206 -25.61 -18.00 -0.79
N GLY A 207 -25.54 -18.81 -1.85
CA GLY A 207 -26.28 -18.58 -3.10
C GLY A 207 -25.69 -17.50 -4.02
N THR A 208 -24.51 -16.95 -3.72
CA THR A 208 -23.87 -15.89 -4.55
C THR A 208 -23.60 -16.28 -6.00
N ALA A 209 -23.49 -17.58 -6.30
CA ALA A 209 -23.36 -18.07 -7.67
C ALA A 209 -24.67 -18.35 -8.40
N GLY A 210 -25.82 -18.28 -7.71
CA GLY A 210 -27.10 -18.78 -8.22
C GLY A 210 -26.97 -20.22 -8.72
N ASP A 211 -27.45 -20.49 -9.92
CA ASP A 211 -27.35 -21.80 -10.59
C ASP A 211 -26.00 -22.01 -11.32
N GLY A 212 -25.10 -21.02 -11.27
CA GLY A 212 -23.83 -21.03 -11.98
C GLY A 212 -22.66 -21.64 -11.20
N SER A 213 -21.48 -21.64 -11.82
CA SER A 213 -20.23 -22.02 -11.15
C SER A 213 -19.77 -20.92 -10.20
N TYR A 214 -19.28 -21.30 -9.01
CA TYR A 214 -18.77 -20.35 -8.01
C TYR A 214 -17.40 -19.76 -8.37
N LEU A 215 -16.59 -20.41 -9.21
CA LEU A 215 -15.21 -19.95 -9.48
C LEU A 215 -15.14 -18.51 -10.04
N PRO A 216 -15.92 -18.09 -11.06
CA PRO A 216 -15.93 -16.71 -11.53
C PRO A 216 -16.34 -15.70 -10.45
N VAL A 217 -17.29 -16.06 -9.59
CA VAL A 217 -17.79 -15.24 -8.47
C VAL A 217 -16.71 -15.06 -7.41
N PHE A 218 -16.02 -16.14 -7.06
CA PHE A 218 -14.85 -16.10 -6.20
C PHE A 218 -13.77 -15.19 -6.80
N LEU A 219 -13.43 -15.34 -8.08
CA LEU A 219 -12.45 -14.47 -8.77
C LEU A 219 -12.87 -12.99 -8.80
N ALA A 220 -14.16 -12.68 -8.94
CA ALA A 220 -14.65 -11.30 -8.89
C ALA A 220 -14.49 -10.66 -7.50
N SER A 221 -14.58 -11.45 -6.43
CA SER A 221 -14.38 -10.97 -5.05
C SER A 221 -12.91 -10.69 -4.68
N ALA A 222 -11.96 -10.94 -5.59
CA ALA A 222 -10.53 -10.74 -5.36
C ALA A 222 -10.18 -9.30 -4.96
N LEU A 223 -10.96 -8.32 -5.43
CA LEU A 223 -10.74 -6.90 -5.15
C LEU A 223 -10.53 -6.61 -3.67
N ALA A 224 -11.35 -7.22 -2.79
CA ALA A 224 -11.27 -7.02 -1.35
C ALA A 224 -9.94 -7.49 -0.77
N GLY A 225 -9.44 -8.65 -1.20
CA GLY A 225 -8.13 -9.15 -0.81
C GLY A 225 -6.99 -8.31 -1.39
N LEU A 226 -7.08 -7.95 -2.68
CA LEU A 226 -6.02 -7.20 -3.38
C LEU A 226 -5.83 -5.79 -2.80
N PHE A 227 -6.90 -5.17 -2.28
CA PHE A 227 -6.83 -3.90 -1.56
C PHE A 227 -6.09 -4.00 -0.21
N LEU A 228 -6.17 -5.16 0.46
CA LEU A 228 -5.68 -5.35 1.83
C LEU A 228 -4.15 -5.41 1.98
N PHE A 229 -3.41 -5.80 0.93
CA PHE A 229 -2.01 -6.22 1.07
C PHE A 229 -1.03 -5.45 0.18
N TYR A 230 -1.17 -4.14 0.13
CA TYR A 230 -0.08 -3.24 -0.24
C TYR A 230 0.11 -2.19 0.86
N GLY A 231 1.27 -1.53 0.87
CA GLY A 231 1.72 -0.64 1.95
C GLY A 231 2.96 -1.13 2.68
N PHE A 232 3.33 -2.40 2.53
CA PHE A 232 4.59 -2.92 3.08
C PHE A 232 5.80 -2.21 2.47
N GLU A 233 5.71 -1.80 1.21
CA GLU A 233 6.72 -1.04 0.47
C GLU A 233 7.03 0.32 1.08
N ALA A 234 6.09 0.91 1.84
CA ALA A 234 6.30 2.17 2.54
C ALA A 234 7.47 2.09 3.54
N CYS A 235 7.77 0.89 4.05
CA CYS A 235 8.97 0.61 4.85
C CYS A 235 10.27 0.97 4.10
N GLY A 236 10.27 0.85 2.77
CA GLY A 236 11.40 1.17 1.89
C GLY A 236 11.44 2.62 1.44
N ASP A 237 10.32 3.32 1.44
CA ASP A 237 10.26 4.74 1.04
C ASP A 237 11.08 5.63 1.98
N VAL A 238 11.16 5.25 3.27
CA VAL A 238 11.89 5.94 4.33
C VAL A 238 13.27 5.33 4.62
N ALA A 239 13.87 4.62 3.66
CA ALA A 239 15.06 3.81 3.94
C ALA A 239 16.22 4.59 4.59
N GLU A 240 16.41 5.86 4.23
CA GLU A 240 17.47 6.71 4.80
C GLU A 240 17.17 7.21 6.23
N GLU A 241 15.93 7.12 6.72
CA GLU A 241 15.55 7.43 8.11
C GLU A 241 15.72 6.23 9.06
N VAL A 242 15.90 5.02 8.50
CA VAL A 242 16.01 3.75 9.24
C VAL A 242 17.48 3.42 9.54
N SER A 243 17.78 3.01 10.76
CA SER A 243 19.11 2.50 11.13
C SER A 243 19.28 1.03 10.71
N ASP A 244 20.45 0.66 10.15
CA ASP A 244 20.68 -0.65 9.52
C ASP A 244 19.58 -1.03 8.49
N PRO A 245 19.30 -0.13 7.51
CA PRO A 245 18.14 -0.24 6.64
C PRO A 245 18.20 -1.50 5.77
N ALA A 246 19.40 -1.91 5.34
CA ALA A 246 19.61 -3.08 4.49
C ALA A 246 19.15 -4.40 5.14
N ARG A 247 19.03 -4.46 6.47
CA ARG A 247 18.54 -5.64 7.22
C ARG A 247 17.16 -5.44 7.82
N ARG A 248 16.89 -4.24 8.34
CA ARG A 248 15.64 -3.99 9.08
C ARG A 248 14.45 -3.78 8.15
N ILE A 249 14.64 -3.16 6.99
CA ILE A 249 13.53 -2.92 6.06
C ILE A 249 12.95 -4.23 5.50
N PRO A 250 13.76 -5.20 5.01
CA PRO A 250 13.21 -6.48 4.56
C PRO A 250 12.38 -7.18 5.64
N ARG A 251 12.87 -7.19 6.89
CA ARG A 251 12.15 -7.76 8.04
C ARG A 251 10.85 -7.02 8.31
N ALA A 252 10.86 -5.69 8.32
CA ALA A 252 9.67 -4.87 8.51
C ALA A 252 8.60 -5.17 7.43
N MET A 253 8.99 -5.22 6.15
CA MET A 253 8.06 -5.53 5.05
C MET A 253 7.36 -6.88 5.24
N MET A 254 8.13 -7.94 5.55
CA MET A 254 7.58 -9.28 5.77
C MET A 254 6.69 -9.33 7.02
N MET A 255 7.10 -8.67 8.11
CA MET A 255 6.28 -8.56 9.33
C MET A 255 4.96 -7.84 9.06
N THR A 256 4.98 -6.73 8.30
CA THR A 256 3.80 -5.96 7.92
C THR A 256 2.77 -6.84 7.22
N ILE A 257 3.19 -7.67 6.27
CA ILE A 257 2.29 -8.62 5.57
C ILE A 257 1.81 -9.71 6.52
N PHE A 258 2.72 -10.37 7.25
CA PHE A 258 2.38 -11.53 8.07
C PHE A 258 1.43 -11.17 9.22
N VAL A 259 1.78 -10.14 9.99
CA VAL A 259 0.93 -9.64 11.09
C VAL A 259 -0.35 -9.03 10.51
N GLY A 260 -0.26 -8.35 9.37
CA GLY A 260 -1.41 -7.82 8.64
C GLY A 260 -2.40 -8.91 8.22
N ALA A 261 -1.91 -10.07 7.77
CA ALA A 261 -2.75 -11.17 7.33
C ALA A 261 -3.50 -11.84 8.47
N ILE A 262 -2.80 -12.11 9.57
CA ILE A 262 -3.42 -12.62 10.79
C ILE A 262 -4.48 -11.63 11.28
N SER A 263 -4.15 -10.34 11.29
CA SER A 263 -5.05 -9.27 11.68
C SER A 263 -6.32 -9.26 10.80
N ALA A 264 -6.16 -9.20 9.48
CA ALA A 264 -7.28 -9.20 8.53
C ALA A 264 -8.19 -10.44 8.68
N LEU A 265 -7.61 -11.63 8.90
CA LEU A 265 -8.37 -12.87 9.13
C LEU A 265 -9.21 -12.80 10.42
N PHE A 266 -8.65 -12.30 11.51
CA PHE A 266 -9.40 -12.13 12.77
C PHE A 266 -10.50 -11.09 12.64
N SER A 267 -10.23 -9.97 11.95
CA SER A 267 -11.24 -8.94 11.74
C SER A 267 -12.36 -9.44 10.85
N PHE A 268 -12.06 -9.84 9.61
CA PHE A 268 -13.04 -10.31 8.65
C PHE A 268 -13.83 -11.51 9.19
N GLY A 269 -13.12 -12.52 9.71
CA GLY A 269 -13.74 -13.71 10.25
C GLY A 269 -14.61 -13.43 11.48
N GLY A 270 -14.14 -12.56 12.39
CA GLY A 270 -14.89 -12.13 13.56
C GLY A 270 -16.21 -11.44 13.20
N TYR A 271 -16.19 -10.53 12.22
CA TYR A 271 -17.40 -9.86 11.74
C TYR A 271 -18.39 -10.82 11.09
N VAL A 272 -17.93 -11.67 10.17
CA VAL A 272 -18.80 -12.64 9.47
C VAL A 272 -19.43 -13.60 10.48
N LEU A 273 -18.63 -14.15 11.40
CA LEU A 273 -19.14 -15.11 12.38
C LEU A 273 -20.08 -14.48 13.40
N ALA A 274 -19.95 -13.19 13.70
CA ALA A 274 -20.82 -12.49 14.64
C ALA A 274 -22.06 -11.85 13.98
N ALA A 275 -22.15 -11.81 12.64
CA ALA A 275 -23.22 -11.14 11.92
C ALA A 275 -24.57 -11.87 12.05
N PRO A 276 -25.57 -11.29 12.75
CA PRO A 276 -26.87 -11.95 12.91
C PRO A 276 -27.70 -11.97 11.62
N ASN A 277 -27.50 -10.98 10.75
CA ASN A 277 -28.20 -10.79 9.47
C ASN A 277 -27.26 -11.04 8.27
N LEU A 278 -26.38 -12.04 8.39
CA LEU A 278 -25.36 -12.35 7.37
C LEU A 278 -25.97 -12.58 5.98
N GLU A 279 -27.12 -13.24 5.88
CA GLU A 279 -27.81 -13.47 4.60
C GLU A 279 -28.22 -12.15 3.91
N ASP A 280 -28.71 -11.16 4.66
CA ASP A 280 -29.08 -9.86 4.10
C ASP A 280 -27.86 -9.04 3.69
N ILE A 281 -26.73 -9.20 4.40
CA ILE A 281 -25.44 -8.59 4.02
C ILE A 281 -24.94 -9.20 2.70
N VAL A 282 -24.98 -10.53 2.59
CA VAL A 282 -24.59 -11.25 1.36
C VAL A 282 -25.54 -10.91 0.21
N ALA A 283 -26.84 -10.72 0.47
CA ALA A 283 -27.80 -10.27 -0.53
C ALA A 283 -27.66 -8.77 -0.89
N GLY A 284 -26.72 -8.04 -0.30
CA GLY A 284 -26.47 -6.62 -0.59
C GLY A 284 -27.55 -5.66 -0.07
N LYS A 285 -28.41 -6.10 0.86
CA LYS A 285 -29.49 -5.26 1.42
C LYS A 285 -29.02 -4.35 2.55
N VAL A 286 -27.85 -4.63 3.10
CA VAL A 286 -27.24 -3.85 4.19
C VAL A 286 -26.13 -2.98 3.61
N ALA A 287 -26.38 -1.68 3.52
CA ALA A 287 -25.41 -0.72 2.97
C ALA A 287 -24.10 -0.69 3.76
N ASP A 288 -24.19 -0.62 5.09
CA ASP A 288 -23.03 -0.57 6.02
C ASP A 288 -23.07 -1.75 7.01
N PRO A 289 -22.49 -2.91 6.66
CA PRO A 289 -22.55 -4.11 7.49
C PRO A 289 -21.87 -3.94 8.85
N ILE A 290 -20.74 -3.23 8.93
CA ILE A 290 -19.95 -3.16 10.17
C ILE A 290 -20.67 -2.41 11.29
N PRO A 291 -21.14 -1.16 11.09
CA PRO A 291 -21.95 -0.49 12.10
C PRO A 291 -23.17 -1.32 12.52
N SER A 292 -23.86 -1.96 11.57
CA SER A 292 -25.02 -2.82 11.83
C SER A 292 -24.67 -4.01 12.73
N ILE A 293 -23.58 -4.73 12.43
CA ILE A 293 -23.11 -5.87 13.25
C ILE A 293 -22.72 -5.38 14.65
N LEU A 294 -22.01 -4.25 14.75
CA LEU A 294 -21.58 -3.71 16.04
C LEU A 294 -22.76 -3.28 16.92
N ASP A 295 -23.75 -2.60 16.35
CA ASP A 295 -24.97 -2.21 17.08
C ASP A 295 -25.72 -3.44 17.59
N ALA A 296 -25.84 -4.48 16.76
CA ALA A 296 -26.55 -5.71 17.13
C ALA A 296 -25.81 -6.56 18.18
N THR A 297 -24.48 -6.50 18.22
CA THR A 297 -23.65 -7.36 19.10
C THR A 297 -23.19 -6.68 20.38
N LEU A 298 -22.91 -5.37 20.34
CA LEU A 298 -22.36 -4.58 21.46
C LEU A 298 -23.35 -3.56 22.02
N GLY A 299 -24.48 -3.35 21.34
CA GLY A 299 -25.41 -2.27 21.61
C GLY A 299 -24.86 -0.89 21.19
N PRO A 300 -25.71 0.16 21.24
CA PRO A 300 -25.38 1.46 20.66
C PRO A 300 -24.15 2.14 21.27
N VAL A 301 -23.90 1.96 22.57
CA VAL A 301 -22.74 2.56 23.25
C VAL A 301 -21.45 1.86 22.83
N GLY A 302 -21.44 0.53 22.83
CA GLY A 302 -20.27 -0.25 22.43
C GLY A 302 -19.92 0.00 20.97
N ALA A 303 -20.92 0.00 20.08
CA ALA A 303 -20.72 0.31 18.67
C ALA A 303 -20.07 1.69 18.47
N LYS A 304 -20.59 2.75 19.09
CA LYS A 304 -20.00 4.10 19.00
C LYS A 304 -18.55 4.17 19.49
N LEU A 305 -18.21 3.48 20.59
CA LEU A 305 -16.83 3.42 21.06
C LEU A 305 -15.90 2.76 20.04
N PHE A 306 -16.35 1.70 19.35
CA PHE A 306 -15.58 1.06 18.29
C PHE A 306 -15.52 1.87 17.00
N LEU A 307 -16.57 2.62 16.66
CA LEU A 307 -16.53 3.56 15.52
C LEU A 307 -15.47 4.64 15.74
N ILE A 308 -15.27 5.13 16.96
CA ILE A 308 -14.16 6.06 17.28
C ILE A 308 -12.80 5.40 17.00
N ILE A 309 -12.62 4.13 17.40
CA ILE A 309 -11.38 3.38 17.12
C ILE A 309 -11.18 3.22 15.61
N ALA A 310 -12.23 2.90 14.87
CA ALA A 310 -12.19 2.78 13.41
C ALA A 310 -11.78 4.10 12.75
N ILE A 311 -12.41 5.23 13.13
CA ILE A 311 -12.09 6.56 12.60
C ILE A 311 -10.63 6.93 12.91
N LEU A 312 -10.13 6.62 14.10
CA LEU A 312 -8.71 6.84 14.44
C LEU A 312 -7.77 6.00 13.54
N ALA A 313 -8.14 4.77 13.20
CA ALA A 313 -7.40 3.94 12.25
C ALA A 313 -7.44 4.54 10.82
N PHE A 314 -8.61 4.99 10.34
CA PHE A 314 -8.73 5.69 9.06
C PHE A 314 -7.86 6.95 8.99
N ILE A 315 -7.89 7.78 10.04
CA ILE A 315 -7.02 8.97 10.13
C ILE A 315 -5.54 8.57 10.08
N SER A 316 -5.14 7.54 10.83
CA SER A 316 -3.77 7.01 10.84
C SER A 316 -3.31 6.50 9.47
N CYS A 317 -4.20 5.81 8.75
CA CYS A 317 -3.94 5.30 7.41
C CYS A 317 -3.77 6.44 6.40
N VAL A 318 -4.72 7.39 6.33
CA VAL A 318 -4.64 8.58 5.47
C VAL A 318 -3.36 9.37 5.76
N LEU A 319 -3.04 9.57 7.04
CA LEU A 319 -1.83 10.25 7.49
C LEU A 319 -0.57 9.57 6.94
N SER A 320 -0.48 8.24 7.06
CA SER A 320 0.65 7.43 6.60
C SER A 320 0.77 7.46 5.07
N LEU A 321 -0.35 7.35 4.35
CA LEU A 321 -0.40 7.43 2.89
C LEU A 321 0.07 8.79 2.38
N GLN A 322 -0.42 9.90 2.96
CA GLN A 322 0.03 11.25 2.61
C GLN A 322 1.53 11.43 2.87
N ALA A 323 2.01 10.90 4.00
CA ALA A 323 3.41 10.99 4.37
C ALA A 323 4.31 10.21 3.40
N ALA A 324 3.90 9.05 2.91
CA ALA A 324 4.61 8.28 1.90
C ALA A 324 4.52 8.92 0.49
N ALA A 325 3.33 9.34 0.05
CA ALA A 325 3.15 10.04 -1.22
C ALA A 325 4.00 11.32 -1.32
N SER A 326 4.08 12.10 -0.23
CA SER A 326 4.90 13.32 -0.19
C SER A 326 6.41 13.02 -0.35
N ARG A 327 6.89 11.90 0.20
CA ARG A 327 8.28 11.44 0.09
C ARG A 327 8.62 10.94 -1.30
N LEU A 328 7.71 10.22 -1.93
CA LEU A 328 7.82 9.78 -3.31
C LEU A 328 7.87 10.99 -4.26
N LEU A 329 6.90 11.91 -4.14
CA LEU A 329 6.85 13.17 -4.90
C LEU A 329 8.13 13.99 -4.72
N TYR A 330 8.63 14.10 -3.49
CA TYR A 330 9.89 14.78 -3.19
C TYR A 330 11.10 14.11 -3.87
N SER A 331 11.26 12.78 -3.77
CA SER A 331 12.38 12.06 -4.38
C SER A 331 12.37 12.21 -5.91
N PHE A 332 11.18 12.16 -6.50
CA PHE A 332 10.97 12.34 -7.93
C PHE A 332 11.24 13.79 -8.37
N ALA A 333 10.79 14.77 -7.59
CA ALA A 333 11.07 16.18 -7.82
C ALA A 333 12.54 16.54 -7.63
N ARG A 334 13.23 15.98 -6.63
CA ARG A 334 14.67 16.19 -6.41
C ARG A 334 15.49 15.86 -7.65
N ASP A 335 15.08 14.83 -8.38
CA ASP A 335 15.73 14.41 -9.62
C ASP A 335 15.24 15.20 -10.86
N GLY A 336 14.43 16.24 -10.69
CA GLY A 336 13.92 17.05 -11.80
C GLY A 336 12.89 16.33 -12.68
N MET A 337 12.27 15.27 -12.17
CA MET A 337 11.42 14.37 -12.95
C MET A 337 9.94 14.79 -13.05
N LEU A 338 9.55 15.85 -12.34
CA LEU A 338 8.18 16.36 -12.25
C LEU A 338 8.02 17.81 -12.74
N PRO A 339 6.83 18.20 -13.19
CA PRO A 339 6.48 19.61 -13.33
C PRO A 339 6.52 20.28 -11.94
N GLY A 340 7.01 21.53 -11.88
CA GLY A 340 7.15 22.24 -10.60
C GLY A 340 8.16 21.62 -9.63
N HIS A 341 9.10 20.79 -10.13
CA HIS A 341 10.05 20.06 -9.30
C HIS A 341 10.84 20.93 -8.32
N THR A 342 11.22 22.16 -8.70
CA THR A 342 11.94 23.10 -7.81
C THR A 342 11.15 23.52 -6.58
N TRP A 343 9.82 23.49 -6.66
CA TRP A 343 8.93 23.76 -5.52
C TRP A 343 8.68 22.47 -4.72
N LEU A 344 8.43 21.36 -5.40
CA LEU A 344 8.17 20.05 -4.78
C LEU A 344 9.40 19.44 -4.08
N SER A 345 10.60 19.77 -4.52
CA SER A 345 11.87 19.28 -3.96
C SER A 345 12.33 20.06 -2.72
N LYS A 346 11.50 20.93 -2.13
CA LYS A 346 11.85 21.70 -0.93
C LYS A 346 11.42 20.96 0.33
N VAL A 347 12.34 20.85 1.29
CA VAL A 347 12.08 20.33 2.64
C VAL A 347 12.00 21.48 3.62
N SER A 348 11.01 21.45 4.52
CA SER A 348 10.90 22.43 5.59
C SER A 348 12.00 22.23 6.65
N GLU A 349 12.72 23.30 6.98
CA GLU A 349 13.77 23.24 8.00
C GLU A 349 13.22 22.96 9.41
N ARG A 350 11.99 23.40 9.70
CA ARG A 350 11.34 23.28 11.01
C ARG A 350 10.76 21.89 11.23
N SER A 351 9.99 21.39 10.26
CA SER A 351 9.25 20.13 10.40
C SER A 351 9.99 18.93 9.82
N LYS A 352 11.08 19.16 9.06
CA LYS A 352 11.91 18.15 8.38
C LYS A 352 11.11 17.23 7.43
N VAL A 353 9.99 17.74 6.91
CA VAL A 353 9.13 17.05 5.94
C VAL A 353 9.01 17.87 4.64
N PRO A 354 8.76 17.23 3.49
CA PRO A 354 8.55 17.92 2.22
C PRO A 354 7.15 18.56 2.15
N THR A 355 6.97 19.70 2.83
CA THR A 355 5.68 20.39 3.01
C THR A 355 4.94 20.65 1.70
N ASN A 356 5.64 21.05 0.64
CA ASN A 356 5.01 21.37 -0.66
C ASN A 356 4.46 20.13 -1.35
N ALA A 357 5.22 19.03 -1.32
CA ALA A 357 4.77 17.74 -1.85
C ALA A 357 3.60 17.18 -1.03
N LEU A 358 3.60 17.41 0.28
CA LEU A 358 2.52 17.03 1.18
C LEU A 358 1.22 17.80 0.91
N ILE A 359 1.30 19.10 0.59
CA ILE A 359 0.12 19.88 0.15
C ILE A 359 -0.48 19.24 -1.09
N VAL A 360 0.33 18.90 -2.10
CA VAL A 360 -0.17 18.22 -3.32
C VAL A 360 -0.79 16.85 -2.98
N ALA A 361 -0.17 16.09 -2.09
CA ALA A 361 -0.67 14.80 -1.62
C ALA A 361 -1.97 14.90 -0.79
N CYS A 362 -2.47 16.10 -0.48
CA CYS A 362 -3.78 16.31 0.13
C CYS A 362 -4.76 17.01 -0.83
N THR A 363 -4.29 18.03 -1.57
CA THR A 363 -5.15 18.81 -2.47
C THR A 363 -5.62 17.99 -3.67
N VAL A 364 -4.76 17.16 -4.28
CA VAL A 364 -5.19 16.36 -5.43
C VAL A 364 -6.21 15.29 -5.02
N PRO A 365 -6.02 14.53 -3.92
CA PRO A 365 -7.08 13.67 -3.41
C PRO A 365 -8.39 14.38 -3.11
N ALA A 366 -8.33 15.58 -2.48
CA ALA A 366 -9.53 16.38 -2.22
C ALA A 366 -10.28 16.78 -3.50
N LEU A 367 -9.56 17.08 -4.60
CA LEU A 367 -10.18 17.33 -5.90
C LEU A 367 -10.83 16.07 -6.48
N ILE A 368 -10.24 14.88 -6.24
CA ILE A 368 -10.83 13.62 -6.67
C ILE A 368 -12.09 13.30 -5.86
N CYS A 369 -12.14 13.61 -4.56
CA CYS A 369 -13.39 13.54 -3.78
C CYS A 369 -14.50 14.37 -4.42
N VAL A 370 -14.18 15.60 -4.84
CA VAL A 370 -15.14 16.46 -5.56
C VAL A 370 -15.59 15.84 -6.89
N LEU A 371 -14.70 15.15 -7.61
CA LEU A 371 -15.08 14.44 -8.84
C LEU A 371 -16.00 13.24 -8.55
N ILE A 372 -15.74 12.49 -7.48
CA ILE A 372 -16.58 11.36 -7.04
C ILE A 372 -17.96 11.86 -6.63
N TYR A 373 -18.04 13.00 -5.93
CA TYR A 373 -19.31 13.64 -5.57
C TYR A 373 -20.24 13.89 -6.77
N PHE A 374 -19.69 14.19 -7.96
CA PHE A 374 -20.49 14.38 -9.18
C PHE A 374 -20.79 13.09 -9.95
N ASN A 375 -20.24 11.94 -9.52
CA ASN A 375 -20.32 10.68 -10.23
C ASN A 375 -20.59 9.56 -9.22
N ASP A 376 -21.85 9.41 -8.81
CA ASP A 376 -22.24 8.41 -7.82
C ASP A 376 -21.81 6.99 -8.24
N GLY A 377 -21.40 6.19 -7.24
CA GLY A 377 -21.09 4.78 -7.43
C GLY A 377 -19.71 4.46 -8.03
N ILE A 378 -18.89 5.45 -8.41
CA ILE A 378 -17.56 5.17 -9.00
C ILE A 378 -16.48 4.82 -7.98
N LEU A 379 -16.71 4.98 -6.68
CA LEU A 379 -15.68 4.81 -5.63
C LEU A 379 -14.98 3.46 -5.69
N VAL A 380 -15.73 2.36 -5.86
CA VAL A 380 -15.16 0.99 -5.94
C VAL A 380 -14.29 0.85 -7.20
N ALA A 381 -14.71 1.45 -8.31
CA ALA A 381 -13.98 1.39 -9.56
C ALA A 381 -12.72 2.28 -9.56
N VAL A 382 -12.80 3.48 -8.97
CA VAL A 382 -11.66 4.36 -8.68
C VAL A 382 -10.65 3.66 -7.77
N THR A 383 -11.13 2.97 -6.75
CA THR A 383 -10.29 2.15 -5.86
C THR A 383 -9.63 1.00 -6.64
N SER A 384 -10.36 0.31 -7.52
CA SER A 384 -9.82 -0.75 -8.38
C SER A 384 -8.69 -0.25 -9.29
N PHE A 385 -8.83 0.95 -9.86
CA PHE A 385 -7.75 1.62 -10.59
C PHE A 385 -6.51 1.85 -9.72
N ALA A 386 -6.69 2.34 -8.48
CA ALA A 386 -5.59 2.57 -7.56
C ALA A 386 -4.81 1.27 -7.30
N ILE A 387 -5.52 0.17 -7.02
CA ILE A 387 -4.91 -1.15 -6.78
C ILE A 387 -4.17 -1.61 -8.04
N LEU A 388 -4.79 -1.53 -9.21
CA LEU A 388 -4.17 -1.93 -10.48
C LEU A 388 -2.88 -1.14 -10.75
N GLY A 389 -2.90 0.17 -10.49
CA GLY A 389 -1.73 1.04 -10.63
C GLY A 389 -0.60 0.66 -9.68
N ILE A 390 -0.90 0.40 -8.40
CA ILE A 390 0.10 -0.06 -7.42
C ILE A 390 0.69 -1.39 -7.86
N TYR A 391 -0.14 -2.36 -8.24
CA TYR A 391 0.31 -3.67 -8.70
C TYR A 391 1.17 -3.56 -9.96
N LEU A 392 0.78 -2.73 -10.93
CA LEU A 392 1.58 -2.48 -12.13
C LEU A 392 2.97 -1.95 -11.76
N SER A 393 3.04 -0.94 -10.89
CA SER A 393 4.32 -0.38 -10.43
C SER A 393 5.16 -1.40 -9.67
N PHE A 394 4.54 -2.27 -8.86
CA PHE A 394 5.27 -3.35 -8.18
C PHE A 394 5.82 -4.35 -9.19
N GLN A 395 4.99 -4.81 -10.11
CA GLN A 395 5.39 -5.78 -11.12
C GLN A 395 6.44 -5.23 -12.06
N MET A 396 6.46 -3.91 -12.29
CA MET A 396 7.57 -3.29 -13.00
C MET A 396 8.91 -3.49 -12.28
N VAL A 397 8.97 -3.34 -10.95
CA VAL A 397 10.20 -3.59 -10.16
C VAL A 397 10.55 -5.07 -10.12
N VAL A 398 9.57 -5.95 -9.92
CA VAL A 398 9.75 -7.42 -9.92
C VAL A 398 10.32 -7.87 -11.27
N LEU A 399 9.72 -7.43 -12.38
CA LEU A 399 10.21 -7.72 -13.73
C LEU A 399 11.63 -7.18 -13.97
N ALA A 400 11.94 -5.98 -13.47
CA ALA A 400 13.27 -5.40 -13.61
C ALA A 400 14.33 -6.21 -12.86
N SER A 401 14.01 -6.67 -11.65
CA SER A 401 14.84 -7.58 -10.86
C SER A 401 15.04 -8.91 -11.58
N LEU A 402 13.98 -9.51 -12.13
CA LEU A 402 14.06 -10.78 -12.85
C LEU A 402 14.92 -10.68 -14.11
N ARG A 403 14.73 -9.62 -14.90
CA ARG A 403 15.58 -9.31 -16.05
C ARG A 403 17.05 -9.20 -15.66
N GLN A 404 17.36 -8.55 -14.55
CA GLN A 404 18.74 -8.41 -14.09
C GLN A 404 19.33 -9.75 -13.64
N ARG A 405 18.56 -10.59 -12.96
CA ARG A 405 19.00 -11.95 -12.60
C ARG A 405 19.39 -12.76 -13.85
N PHE A 406 18.60 -12.68 -14.92
CA PHE A 406 18.94 -13.32 -16.20
C PHE A 406 20.18 -12.72 -16.89
N LYS A 407 20.55 -11.49 -16.56
CA LYS A 407 21.80 -10.86 -17.01
C LYS A 407 23.01 -11.18 -16.11
N GLY A 408 22.84 -12.02 -15.09
CA GLY A 408 23.89 -12.41 -14.15
C GLY A 408 23.95 -11.57 -12.88
N TRP A 409 22.98 -10.68 -12.63
CA TRP A 409 22.88 -9.97 -11.36
C TRP A 409 22.62 -10.95 -10.22
N LYS A 410 23.53 -10.97 -9.27
CA LYS A 410 23.41 -11.65 -7.99
C LYS A 410 23.37 -10.55 -6.94
N PRO A 411 22.38 -10.47 -6.06
CA PRO A 411 22.38 -9.41 -5.06
C PRO A 411 23.48 -9.57 -4.01
N ALA A 412 23.96 -8.44 -3.49
CA ALA A 412 25.04 -8.38 -2.49
C ALA A 412 24.61 -7.73 -1.17
N GLY A 413 23.33 -7.40 -1.02
CA GLY A 413 22.77 -6.97 0.26
C GLY A 413 22.81 -8.09 1.31
N PRO A 414 22.82 -7.76 2.61
CA PRO A 414 22.82 -8.74 3.70
C PRO A 414 21.59 -9.66 3.73
N PHE A 415 20.47 -9.27 3.10
CA PHE A 415 19.32 -10.13 2.86
C PHE A 415 19.33 -10.60 1.40
N SER A 416 19.37 -11.91 1.19
CA SER A 416 19.36 -12.54 -0.13
C SER A 416 18.58 -13.85 -0.11
N LEU A 417 17.83 -14.11 -1.18
CA LEU A 417 17.14 -15.38 -1.42
C LEU A 417 18.07 -16.47 -1.98
N GLY A 418 19.35 -16.14 -2.23
CA GLY A 418 20.34 -17.09 -2.73
C GLY A 418 19.88 -17.78 -4.02
N GLY A 419 20.03 -19.12 -4.06
CA GLY A 419 19.65 -19.93 -5.23
C GLY A 419 18.15 -19.94 -5.54
N ALA A 420 17.28 -19.70 -4.55
CA ALA A 420 15.83 -19.65 -4.76
C ALA A 420 15.36 -18.32 -5.36
N GLY A 421 16.22 -17.29 -5.41
CA GLY A 421 15.84 -15.94 -5.78
C GLY A 421 15.20 -15.80 -7.16
N THR A 422 15.66 -16.57 -8.16
CA THR A 422 15.03 -16.56 -9.50
C THR A 422 13.64 -17.20 -9.48
N ALA A 423 13.48 -18.34 -8.80
CA ALA A 423 12.20 -19.03 -8.72
C ALA A 423 11.15 -18.19 -7.99
N VAL A 424 11.50 -17.64 -6.81
CA VAL A 424 10.61 -16.74 -6.05
C VAL A 424 10.20 -15.54 -6.89
N ASN A 425 11.14 -14.96 -7.65
CA ASN A 425 10.86 -13.81 -8.50
C ASN A 425 9.92 -14.13 -9.68
N VAL A 426 10.07 -15.29 -10.31
CA VAL A 426 9.14 -15.77 -11.36
C VAL A 426 7.74 -15.97 -10.80
N VAL A 427 7.61 -16.61 -9.63
CA VAL A 427 6.29 -16.85 -9.02
C VAL A 427 5.66 -15.54 -8.55
N ALA A 428 6.44 -14.61 -7.98
CA ALA A 428 5.98 -13.27 -7.60
C ALA A 428 5.43 -12.50 -8.82
N LEU A 429 6.14 -12.57 -9.96
CA LEU A 429 5.69 -11.95 -11.20
C LEU A 429 4.40 -12.58 -11.73
N ALA A 430 4.32 -13.92 -11.74
CA ALA A 430 3.12 -14.63 -12.19
C ALA A 430 1.89 -14.29 -11.33
N TYR A 431 2.05 -14.26 -10.01
CA TYR A 431 1.00 -13.84 -9.07
C TYR A 431 0.55 -12.40 -9.38
N GLY A 432 1.49 -11.47 -9.51
CA GLY A 432 1.14 -10.07 -9.75
C GLY A 432 0.46 -9.84 -11.09
N LEU A 433 0.89 -10.52 -12.14
CA LEU A 433 0.22 -10.49 -13.45
C LEU A 433 -1.20 -11.08 -13.38
N PHE A 434 -1.39 -12.17 -12.63
CA PHE A 434 -2.72 -12.74 -12.40
C PHE A 434 -3.63 -11.78 -11.63
N ALA A 435 -3.14 -11.14 -10.56
CA ALA A 435 -3.88 -10.12 -9.84
C ALA A 435 -4.26 -8.92 -10.72
N MET A 436 -3.33 -8.44 -11.56
CA MET A 436 -3.60 -7.38 -12.51
C MET A 436 -4.66 -7.78 -13.53
N TYR A 437 -4.64 -9.03 -14.01
CA TYR A 437 -5.67 -9.55 -14.91
C TYR A 437 -7.06 -9.52 -14.27
N LEU A 438 -7.17 -9.92 -12.99
CA LEU A 438 -8.44 -9.86 -12.25
C LEU A 438 -8.96 -8.43 -12.12
N LEU A 439 -8.09 -7.47 -11.81
CA LEU A 439 -8.45 -6.05 -11.66
C LEU A 439 -8.75 -5.36 -13.01
N ALA A 440 -8.17 -5.87 -14.10
CA ALA A 440 -8.37 -5.36 -15.44
C ALA A 440 -9.64 -5.88 -16.12
N LYS A 441 -10.33 -6.87 -15.53
CA LYS A 441 -11.57 -7.40 -16.09
C LYS A 441 -12.63 -6.28 -16.09
N PRO A 442 -13.22 -5.94 -17.25
CA PRO A 442 -14.29 -4.95 -17.31
C PRO A 442 -15.52 -5.38 -16.50
N GLY A 443 -16.30 -4.38 -16.10
CA GLY A 443 -17.66 -4.60 -15.59
C GLY A 443 -18.58 -5.24 -16.63
N GLU A 444 -19.76 -5.67 -16.17
CA GLU A 444 -20.76 -6.35 -17.00
C GLU A 444 -22.09 -5.56 -17.05
N THR A 445 -22.05 -4.24 -16.80
CA THR A 445 -23.24 -3.38 -16.78
C THR A 445 -23.78 -3.07 -18.17
N GLY A 446 -22.94 -3.18 -19.21
CA GLY A 446 -23.25 -2.82 -20.59
C GLY A 446 -22.93 -1.37 -20.93
N GLU A 447 -22.57 -0.55 -19.94
CA GLU A 447 -22.13 0.83 -20.15
C GLU A 447 -20.61 0.89 -20.31
N PHE A 448 -20.14 1.17 -21.54
CA PHE A 448 -18.72 1.14 -21.87
C PHE A 448 -17.84 1.96 -20.92
N PHE A 449 -18.24 3.19 -20.57
CA PHE A 449 -17.41 4.03 -19.70
C PHE A 449 -17.36 3.52 -18.27
N ALA A 450 -18.45 2.98 -17.73
CA ALA A 450 -18.50 2.42 -16.39
C ALA A 450 -17.73 1.09 -16.33
N ASP A 451 -17.95 0.20 -17.29
CA ASP A 451 -17.32 -1.12 -17.33
C ASP A 451 -15.81 -1.05 -17.55
N TYR A 452 -15.34 -0.09 -18.34
CA TYR A 452 -13.91 0.06 -18.66
C TYR A 452 -13.21 1.17 -17.86
N VAL A 453 -13.87 1.80 -16.88
CA VAL A 453 -13.33 2.96 -16.15
C VAL A 453 -11.92 2.72 -15.57
N VAL A 454 -11.66 1.50 -15.08
CA VAL A 454 -10.35 1.10 -14.54
C VAL A 454 -9.26 1.14 -15.62
N LEU A 455 -9.54 0.54 -16.77
CA LEU A 455 -8.63 0.50 -17.92
C LEU A 455 -8.48 1.88 -18.58
N ILE A 456 -9.55 2.66 -18.64
CA ILE A 456 -9.54 4.04 -19.13
C ILE A 456 -8.66 4.89 -18.22
N GLY A 457 -8.84 4.80 -16.89
CA GLY A 457 -7.99 5.51 -15.92
C GLY A 457 -6.52 5.16 -16.07
N LEU A 458 -6.20 3.86 -16.20
CA LEU A 458 -4.83 3.41 -16.46
C LEU A 458 -4.28 3.93 -17.78
N ALA A 459 -5.07 3.87 -18.86
CA ALA A 459 -4.69 4.40 -20.16
C ALA A 459 -4.42 5.91 -20.10
N VAL A 460 -5.27 6.69 -19.40
CA VAL A 460 -5.07 8.13 -19.20
C VAL A 460 -3.75 8.39 -18.48
N VAL A 461 -3.46 7.69 -17.38
CA VAL A 461 -2.21 7.87 -16.64
C VAL A 461 -0.99 7.47 -17.46
N LEU A 462 -1.05 6.35 -18.20
CA LEU A 462 0.04 5.90 -19.06
C LEU A 462 0.28 6.87 -20.23
N VAL A 463 -0.78 7.28 -20.94
CA VAL A 463 -0.68 8.17 -22.11
C VAL A 463 -0.20 9.54 -21.69
N THR A 464 -0.79 10.16 -20.67
CA THR A 464 -0.33 11.46 -20.15
C THR A 464 1.12 11.37 -19.67
N GLY A 465 1.48 10.26 -19.04
CA GLY A 465 2.84 10.00 -18.60
C GLY A 465 3.82 9.94 -19.77
N LEU A 466 3.54 9.12 -20.78
CA LEU A 466 4.38 8.99 -21.97
C LEU A 466 4.49 10.30 -22.75
N VAL A 467 3.38 11.03 -22.91
CA VAL A 467 3.37 12.35 -23.56
C VAL A 467 4.32 13.30 -22.80
N TYR A 468 4.20 13.40 -21.48
CA TYR A 468 5.10 14.24 -20.68
C TYR A 468 6.56 13.78 -20.79
N LEU A 469 6.82 12.47 -20.70
CA LEU A 469 8.16 11.90 -20.80
C LEU A 469 8.83 12.24 -22.14
N PHE A 470 8.11 12.16 -23.26
CA PHE A 470 8.69 12.41 -24.59
C PHE A 470 8.74 13.89 -24.99
N VAL A 471 7.82 14.71 -24.49
CA VAL A 471 7.76 16.15 -24.76
C VAL A 471 8.71 16.92 -23.83
N ALA A 472 8.55 16.76 -22.51
CA ALA A 472 9.35 17.51 -21.52
C ALA A 472 10.74 16.90 -21.28
N ARG A 473 10.94 15.61 -21.65
CA ARG A 473 12.18 14.85 -21.52
C ARG A 473 12.85 14.99 -20.15
N PRO A 474 12.09 14.77 -19.05
CA PRO A 474 12.63 14.85 -17.69
C PRO A 474 13.78 13.86 -17.47
N ASP A 475 13.76 12.72 -18.17
CA ASP A 475 14.79 11.67 -18.12
C ASP A 475 16.20 12.16 -18.44
N ARG A 476 16.33 13.26 -19.19
CA ARG A 476 17.62 13.85 -19.57
C ARG A 476 18.18 14.81 -18.53
N LYS A 477 17.39 15.23 -17.54
CA LYS A 477 17.76 16.30 -16.59
C LYS A 477 18.43 15.80 -15.30
N SER A 478 18.30 14.51 -14.99
CA SER A 478 18.89 13.95 -13.76
C SER A 478 20.20 13.25 -14.05
N ASP A 479 21.21 13.47 -13.21
CA ASP A 479 22.49 12.76 -13.27
C ASP A 479 22.57 11.58 -12.30
N ALA A 480 21.51 11.28 -11.55
CA ALA A 480 21.54 10.16 -10.62
C ALA A 480 21.85 8.83 -11.34
N PRO A 481 22.55 7.88 -10.66
CA PRO A 481 22.97 6.65 -11.31
C PRO A 481 21.79 5.78 -11.74
N GLN A 482 22.03 4.88 -12.70
CA GLN A 482 20.99 4.06 -13.32
C GLN A 482 21.56 2.81 -13.97
N GLY A 483 20.76 1.74 -14.07
CA GLY A 483 21.10 0.54 -14.87
C GLY A 483 22.39 -0.16 -14.46
N ASP A 484 22.87 0.05 -13.24
CA ASP A 484 24.19 -0.30 -12.73
C ASP A 484 24.12 -1.46 -11.71
N ALA A 485 23.07 -2.27 -11.79
CA ALA A 485 22.76 -3.26 -10.75
C ALA A 485 23.90 -4.26 -10.46
N ILE A 486 24.54 -4.75 -11.52
CA ILE A 486 25.68 -5.68 -11.46
C ILE A 486 26.91 -4.96 -10.90
N ALA A 487 27.25 -3.78 -11.46
CA ALA A 487 28.42 -3.00 -11.03
C ALA A 487 28.36 -2.63 -9.54
N VAL A 488 27.20 -2.18 -9.06
CA VAL A 488 26.98 -1.90 -7.63
C VAL A 488 27.15 -3.16 -6.80
N SER A 489 26.61 -4.29 -7.25
CA SER A 489 26.76 -5.56 -6.52
C SER A 489 28.22 -5.99 -6.39
N ASP A 490 29.01 -5.81 -7.45
CA ASP A 490 30.42 -6.18 -7.47
C ASP A 490 31.26 -5.25 -6.60
N GLU A 491 30.93 -3.95 -6.58
CA GLU A 491 31.56 -2.98 -5.68
C GLU A 491 31.28 -3.30 -4.20
N ILE A 492 30.02 -3.63 -3.85
CA ILE A 492 29.67 -4.06 -2.49
C ILE A 492 30.47 -5.30 -2.09
N ARG A 493 30.56 -6.32 -2.96
CA ARG A 493 31.36 -7.54 -2.69
C ARG A 493 32.84 -7.24 -2.50
N ARG A 494 33.40 -6.33 -3.32
CA ARG A 494 34.81 -5.95 -3.24
C ARG A 494 35.13 -5.31 -1.89
N ARG A 495 34.27 -4.41 -1.41
CA ARG A 495 34.46 -3.72 -0.12
C ARG A 495 34.20 -4.59 1.10
N THR A 496 33.27 -5.54 0.99
CA THR A 496 32.93 -6.47 2.09
C THR A 496 33.85 -7.69 2.17
N GLY A 497 34.77 -7.87 1.22
CA GLY A 497 35.66 -9.04 1.16
C GLY A 497 34.96 -10.33 0.72
N ALA A 498 33.71 -10.25 0.23
CA ALA A 498 32.91 -11.40 -0.22
C ALA A 498 33.28 -11.92 -1.61
N VAL A 499 34.33 -11.36 -2.24
CA VAL A 499 34.90 -11.93 -3.47
C VAL A 499 35.62 -13.23 -3.09
N LYS A 500 34.95 -14.37 -3.29
CA LYS A 500 35.69 -15.63 -3.47
C LYS A 500 36.53 -15.44 -4.73
N THR A 501 37.84 -15.45 -4.57
CA THR A 501 38.78 -15.63 -5.68
C THR A 501 38.42 -16.91 -6.42
N GLN A 502 37.86 -16.71 -7.62
CA GLN A 502 37.60 -17.62 -8.74
C GLN A 502 36.93 -18.97 -8.46
#